data_AF-A0A4Q3SEN4-F1
#
_entry.id   AF-A0A4Q3SEN4-F1
#
_cell.length_a   1.000
_cell.length_b   1.000
_cell.length_c   1.000
_cell.angle_alpha   90.00
_cell.angle_beta   90.00
_cell.angle_gamma   90.00
#
_symmetry.space_group_name_H-M   'P 1'
#
loop_
_entity.id
_entity.type
_entity.pdbx_description
1 polymer ?
#
loop_
_entity_poly.entity_id
_entity_poly.type
_entity_poly.pdbx_seq_one_letter_code
_entity_poly.pdbx_strand_id
1 'polypeptide(L)' 'TLYDDGRQISFRSFFQTAVGHERFTSIDKVENNGQHIFGHFHSDQWGDFKTFFKFHLSGSNKISKLEIGQAKY' A
#
# COMPACT_ATOMS: atom_id res chain seq x y z
N THR A 1 -8.44 2.09 7.32
CA THR A 1 -8.54 0.67 7.72
C THR A 1 -7.93 -0.21 6.66
N LEU A 2 -6.87 -0.96 6.97
CA LEU A 2 -6.15 -1.80 6.02
C LEU A 2 -6.54 -3.26 6.29
N TYR A 3 -6.84 -4.01 5.24
CA TYR A 3 -7.20 -5.43 5.32
C TYR A 3 -6.11 -6.23 4.65
N ASP A 4 -5.57 -7.21 5.35
CA ASP A 4 -4.67 -8.24 4.83
C ASP A 4 -5.41 -9.57 4.95
N ASP A 5 -5.74 -10.21 3.82
CA ASP A 5 -6.54 -11.46 3.75
C ASP A 5 -7.83 -11.47 4.62
N GLY A 6 -8.49 -10.32 4.77
CA GLY A 6 -9.71 -10.17 5.57
C GLY A 6 -9.47 -9.92 7.07
N ARG A 7 -8.22 -9.88 7.53
CA ARG A 7 -7.84 -9.52 8.90
C ARG A 7 -7.47 -8.03 8.96
N GLN A 8 -8.07 -7.33 9.91
CA GLN A 8 -7.75 -5.93 10.19
C GLN A 8 -6.33 -5.85 10.78
N ILE A 9 -5.33 -5.60 9.95
CA ILE A 9 -3.98 -5.32 10.45
C ILE A 9 -3.92 -3.84 10.83
N SER A 10 -3.38 -3.59 12.02
CA SER A 10 -3.15 -2.24 12.50
C SER A 10 -2.14 -1.58 11.55
N PHE A 11 -2.60 -0.52 10.86
CA PHE A 11 -1.79 0.41 10.05
C PHE A 11 -0.47 0.79 10.74
N ARG A 12 -0.45 0.79 12.08
CA ARG A 12 0.73 1.12 12.88
C ARG A 12 1.80 0.03 12.83
N SER A 13 1.44 -1.26 12.82
CA SER A 13 2.40 -2.36 12.88
C SER A 13 3.14 -2.54 11.56
N PHE A 14 2.46 -2.35 10.43
CA PHE A 14 3.09 -2.35 9.10
C PHE A 14 4.16 -1.25 9.04
N PHE A 15 3.79 0.02 9.27
CA PHE A 15 4.78 1.11 9.24
C PHE A 15 5.81 1.08 10.38
N GLN A 16 5.47 0.65 11.59
CA GLN A 16 6.45 0.61 12.71
C GLN A 16 7.62 -0.34 12.45
N THR A 17 7.41 -1.38 11.66
CA THR A 17 8.45 -2.35 11.31
C THR A 17 9.01 -2.10 9.91
N ALA A 18 8.21 -1.56 8.99
CA ALA A 18 8.58 -1.36 7.58
C ALA A 18 9.26 -0.03 7.23
N VAL A 19 9.15 1.00 8.09
CA VAL A 19 9.69 2.33 7.76
C VAL A 19 11.20 2.24 7.54
N GLY A 20 11.60 2.34 6.27
CA GLY A 20 13.00 2.36 5.81
C GLY A 20 13.43 1.16 4.97
N HIS A 21 12.70 0.04 5.04
CA HIS A 21 13.09 -1.22 4.38
C HIS A 21 12.23 -1.53 3.15
N GLU A 22 10.95 -1.18 3.22
CA GLU A 22 9.99 -1.51 2.17
C GLU A 22 9.79 -0.34 1.20
N ARG A 23 9.79 -0.62 -0.12
CA ARG A 23 9.69 0.43 -1.14
C ARG A 23 9.12 -0.07 -2.46
N PHE A 24 8.47 0.82 -3.18
CA PHE A 24 8.24 0.61 -4.61
C PHE A 24 9.58 0.62 -5.36
N THR A 25 9.79 -0.40 -6.18
CA THR A 25 10.92 -0.48 -7.12
C THR A 25 10.51 -0.02 -8.53
N SER A 26 9.21 -0.11 -8.85
CA SER A 26 8.61 0.52 -10.02
C SER A 26 7.20 1.04 -9.69
N ILE A 27 6.75 2.03 -10.44
CA ILE A 27 5.35 2.42 -10.51
C ILE A 27 4.89 2.13 -11.93
N ASP A 28 4.00 1.16 -12.06
CA ASP A 28 3.52 0.69 -13.36
C ASP A 28 2.25 1.43 -13.78
N LYS A 29 1.42 1.81 -12.81
CA LYS A 29 0.13 2.46 -13.06
C LYS A 29 -0.25 3.41 -11.93
N VAL A 30 -0.81 4.55 -12.31
CA VAL A 30 -1.40 5.53 -11.38
C VAL A 30 -2.81 5.87 -11.86
N GLU A 31 -3.79 5.78 -10.96
CA GLU A 31 -5.19 6.04 -11.26
C GLU A 31 -5.87 6.88 -10.18
N ASN A 32 -7.14 7.22 -10.41
CA ASN A 32 -8.00 7.94 -9.45
C ASN A 32 -7.35 9.22 -8.91
N ASN A 33 -6.83 10.04 -9.83
CA ASN A 33 -6.13 11.30 -9.50
C ASN A 33 -4.95 11.10 -8.53
N GLY A 34 -4.16 10.04 -8.74
CA GLY A 34 -2.98 9.75 -7.90
C GLY A 34 -3.28 8.98 -6.63
N GLN A 35 -4.55 8.67 -6.34
CA GLN A 35 -4.93 7.94 -5.14
C GLN A 35 -4.70 6.44 -5.26
N HIS A 36 -4.62 5.88 -6.46
CA HIS A 36 -4.35 4.46 -6.66
C HIS A 36 -3.00 4.30 -7.35
N ILE A 37 -2.08 3.60 -6.72
CA ILE A 37 -0.73 3.33 -7.23
C ILE A 37 -0.57 1.83 -7.35
N PHE A 38 -0.05 1.37 -8.47
CA PHE A 38 0.28 -0.04 -8.72
C PHE A 38 1.73 -0.13 -9.16
N GLY A 39 2.41 -1.19 -8.75
CA GLY A 39 3.78 -1.43 -9.19
C GLY A 39 4.47 -2.54 -8.43
N HIS A 40 5.75 -2.69 -8.71
CA HIS A 40 6.61 -3.64 -8.02
C HIS A 40 7.05 -3.06 -6.68
N PHE A 41 6.97 -3.87 -5.65
CA PHE A 41 7.25 -3.51 -4.28
C PHE A 41 8.20 -4.53 -3.67
N HIS A 42 9.23 -4.03 -3.01
CA HIS A 42 10.23 -4.81 -2.31
C HIS A 42 9.94 -4.79 -0.81
N SER A 43 9.89 -5.96 -0.20
CA SER A 43 9.90 -6.14 1.25
C SER A 43 11.01 -7.07 1.66
N ASP A 44 11.79 -6.69 2.67
CA ASP A 44 12.83 -7.56 3.24
C ASP A 44 12.25 -8.88 3.79
N GLN A 45 10.98 -8.88 4.20
CA GLN A 45 10.32 -10.06 4.77
C GLN A 45 9.73 -10.99 3.71
N TRP A 46 9.15 -10.44 2.65
CA TRP A 46 8.36 -11.20 1.67
C TRP A 46 8.94 -11.22 0.25
N GLY A 47 10.05 -10.53 0.02
CA GLY A 47 10.68 -10.38 -1.29
C GLY A 47 9.98 -9.37 -2.19
N ASP A 48 10.19 -9.52 -3.49
CA ASP A 48 9.61 -8.64 -4.51
C ASP A 48 8.25 -9.16 -5.01
N PHE A 49 7.26 -8.29 -5.03
CA PHE A 49 5.93 -8.63 -5.53
C PHE A 49 5.21 -7.42 -6.14
N LYS A 50 4.22 -7.70 -6.99
CA LYS A 50 3.31 -6.67 -7.50
C LYS A 50 2.25 -6.34 -6.46
N THR A 51 2.05 -5.06 -6.20
CA THR A 51 1.09 -4.59 -5.20
C THR A 51 0.29 -3.40 -5.72
N PHE A 52 -0.79 -3.07 -5.02
CA PHE A 52 -1.49 -1.81 -5.16
C PHE A 52 -1.60 -1.11 -3.81
N PHE A 53 -1.51 0.22 -3.83
CA PHE A 53 -1.77 1.09 -2.71
C PHE A 53 -2.92 2.03 -3.11
N LYS A 54 -4.05 1.95 -2.41
CA LYS A 54 -5.17 2.88 -2.59
C LYS A 54 -5.33 3.78 -1.38
N PHE A 55 -5.12 5.06 -1.59
CA PHE A 55 -5.35 6.11 -0.61
C PHE A 55 -6.81 6.55 -0.71
N HIS A 56 -7.51 6.54 0.42
CA HIS A 56 -8.80 7.17 0.55
C HIS A 56 -8.62 8.43 1.37
N LEU A 57 -9.15 9.54 0.86
CA LEU A 57 -9.13 10.83 1.54
C LEU A 57 -10.43 11.03 2.33
N SER A 58 -10.35 11.77 3.43
CA SER A 58 -11.51 12.35 4.12
C SER A 58 -11.83 13.73 3.56
N GLY A 59 -12.97 14.31 3.94
CA GLY A 59 -13.35 15.69 3.58
C GLY A 59 -12.35 16.79 3.98
N SER A 60 -11.31 16.46 4.76
CA SER A 60 -10.19 17.35 5.07
C SER A 60 -8.97 17.20 4.14
N ASN A 61 -9.11 16.45 3.03
CA ASN A 61 -8.02 16.01 2.14
C ASN A 61 -6.88 15.24 2.83
N LYS A 62 -7.10 14.82 4.08
CA LYS A 62 -6.19 13.93 4.80
C LYS A 62 -6.50 12.48 4.43
N ILE A 63 -5.46 11.67 4.28
CA ILE A 63 -5.58 10.22 4.10
C ILE A 63 -6.28 9.63 5.33
N SER A 64 -7.47 9.07 5.11
CA SER A 64 -8.30 8.41 6.14
C SER A 64 -8.12 6.90 6.14
N LYS A 65 -7.76 6.32 4.99
CA LYS A 65 -7.48 4.90 4.83
C LYS A 65 -6.43 4.69 3.74
N LEU A 66 -5.53 3.74 4.00
CA LEU A 66 -4.71 3.10 3.00
C LEU A 66 -5.19 1.65 2.89
N GLU A 67 -5.45 1.21 1.68
CA GLU A 67 -5.71 -0.18 1.32
C GLU A 67 -4.50 -0.69 0.54
N ILE A 68 -3.91 -1.80 0.97
CA ILE A 68 -2.80 -2.46 0.28
C ILE A 68 -3.26 -3.87 -0.06
N GLY A 69 -2.87 -4.37 -1.22
CA GLY A 69 -3.07 -5.76 -1.58
C GLY A 69 -2.18 -6.16 -2.73
N GLN A 70 -1.96 -7.47 -2.89
CA GLN A 70 -1.23 -7.97 -4.04
C GLN A 70 -2.01 -7.71 -5.33
N ALA A 71 -1.29 -7.26 -6.36
CA ALA A 71 -1.85 -7.02 -7.68
C ALA A 71 -1.50 -8.19 -8.60
N LYS A 72 -2.50 -8.71 -9.33
CA LYS A 72 -2.31 -9.68 -10.39
C LYS A 72 -2.69 -9.02 -11.71
N TYR A 73 -1.69 -8.64 -12.50
CA TYR A 73 -1.83 -8.15 -13.87
C TYR A 73 -0.67 -8.69 -14.71
#